data_AF-A0A9P8L5U9-F1
#
_entry.id   AF-A0A9P8L5U9-F1
#
_cell.length_a   1.000
_cell.length_b   1.000
_cell.length_c   1.000
_cell.angle_alpha   90.00
_cell.angle_beta   90.00
_cell.angle_gamma   90.00
#
_symmetry.space_group_name_H-M   'P 1'
#
loop_
_entity.id
_entity.type
_entity.pdbx_description
1 polymer ?
#
loop_
_entity_poly.entity_id
_entity_poly.type
_entity_poly.pdbx_seq_one_letter_code
_entity_poly.pdbx_strand_id
1 'polypeptide(L)'
;MDPNKEEEDRISLGKRDTAPRQSREEFPTMLPSDLDWLAPDTVDAFEDISDVDSTAQVQPYLFTNYMAKLAEERGVKVVMGTVEDINYKEDGTSSAADAEVYGGGGGALRRHPSGRSFSGRVVSSVTYRNNNAATSPAAASSSSSSSSSSSSSCTIPATTIILAAGPWTPTLFPWAPISALRAHSITIKVQRPLSSYCVFTEISFRGGSGGGGGGGGGGNSVDDNNNDDDGDDNNNNNNRSGGGNPRTITPEILTRPNNEVYLCGSGDYTIPLPPTASEITISTQRTAELIAAASGISDDLRSGTVTSKRACYLPTVVTPDRGRGPLVGETGVVGLLLAAGHSCWGVQNAPATGMVISEIVFDGKPKSADVSELDPRRVL
;
A
#
# COMPACT_ATOMS: atom_id res chain seq x y z
N MET A 1 -1.12 2.13 45.82
CA MET A 1 -0.78 1.73 44.44
C MET A 1 -0.09 2.92 43.83
N ASP A 2 1.17 2.73 43.45
CA ASP A 2 2.11 3.78 43.06
C ASP A 2 1.85 4.18 41.60
N PRO A 3 1.56 5.44 41.29
CA PRO A 3 1.18 5.90 39.95
C PRO A 3 2.34 5.92 38.93
N ASN A 4 3.56 5.54 39.33
CA ASN A 4 4.75 5.52 38.46
C ASN A 4 5.09 4.15 37.86
N LYS A 5 4.15 3.19 37.85
CA LYS A 5 4.41 1.81 37.40
C LYS A 5 3.91 1.46 35.98
N GLU A 6 3.44 2.43 35.21
CA GLU A 6 2.87 2.21 33.86
C GLU A 6 3.70 2.80 32.71
N GLU A 7 4.95 3.24 32.96
CA GLU A 7 5.79 3.86 31.93
C GLU A 7 6.88 2.93 31.33
N GLU A 8 6.97 1.66 31.77
CA GLU A 8 8.10 0.77 31.42
C GLU A 8 7.91 -0.14 30.18
N ASP A 9 6.74 -0.21 29.54
CA ASP A 9 6.51 -1.16 28.42
C ASP A 9 6.39 -0.50 27.03
N ARG A 10 7.04 0.65 26.80
CA ARG A 10 7.23 1.19 25.44
C ARG A 10 8.58 0.76 24.89
N ILE A 11 8.63 -0.42 24.28
CA ILE A 11 9.82 -0.86 23.52
C ILE A 11 9.90 -0.01 22.26
N SER A 12 10.83 0.96 22.25
CA SER A 12 11.26 1.65 21.04
C SER A 12 11.93 0.63 20.12
N LEU A 13 11.51 0.56 18.85
CA LEU A 13 12.35 -0.03 17.80
C LEU A 13 13.64 0.79 17.78
N GLY A 14 14.76 0.16 18.14
CA GLY A 14 16.04 0.84 18.29
C GLY A 14 16.43 1.60 17.01
N LYS A 15 17.03 2.78 17.17
CA LYS A 15 17.73 3.43 16.05
C LYS A 15 19.00 2.64 15.76
N ARG A 16 19.34 2.47 14.46
CA ARG A 16 20.58 1.81 13.95
C ARG A 16 21.74 1.95 14.94
N ASP A 17 22.28 0.81 15.36
CA ASP A 17 23.48 0.80 16.18
C ASP A 17 24.66 1.34 15.36
N THR A 18 25.42 2.26 15.93
CA THR A 18 26.51 2.97 15.24
C THR A 18 27.84 2.21 15.30
N ALA A 19 27.78 0.91 15.56
CA ALA A 19 28.94 0.05 15.70
C ALA A 19 29.81 0.08 14.42
N PRO A 20 31.14 0.15 14.56
CA PRO A 20 32.04 0.19 13.42
C PRO A 20 31.91 -1.08 12.58
N ARG A 21 31.86 -0.92 11.25
CA ARG A 21 31.86 -2.02 10.27
C ARG A 21 32.97 -3.02 10.61
N GLN A 22 32.59 -4.27 10.87
CA GLN A 22 33.53 -5.37 11.12
C GLN A 22 34.42 -5.61 9.88
N SER A 23 35.49 -6.40 10.00
CA SER A 23 36.42 -6.65 8.90
C SER A 23 35.91 -7.73 7.94
N ARG A 24 36.14 -7.54 6.64
CA ARG A 24 35.67 -8.37 5.51
C ARG A 24 35.94 -9.89 5.63
N GLU A 25 36.92 -10.30 6.43
CA GLU A 25 37.27 -11.73 6.64
C GLU A 25 36.32 -12.47 7.60
N GLU A 26 35.57 -11.77 8.46
CA GLU A 26 34.64 -12.37 9.44
C GLU A 26 33.19 -12.48 8.92
N PHE A 27 32.82 -11.72 7.88
CA PHE A 27 31.46 -11.67 7.34
C PHE A 27 30.89 -12.97 6.73
N PRO A 28 31.66 -13.85 6.07
CA PRO A 28 31.07 -15.10 5.57
C PRO A 28 30.57 -16.02 6.70
N THR A 29 30.89 -15.72 7.97
CA THR A 29 30.35 -16.43 9.15
C THR A 29 29.09 -15.80 9.77
N MET A 30 28.60 -14.66 9.26
CA MET A 30 27.42 -13.96 9.81
C MET A 30 26.09 -14.33 9.16
N LEU A 31 26.07 -14.80 7.92
CA LEU A 31 24.82 -15.24 7.30
C LEU A 31 24.37 -16.58 7.92
N PRO A 32 23.07 -16.77 8.18
CA PRO A 32 22.53 -18.08 8.53
C PRO A 32 22.97 -19.13 7.51
N SER A 33 23.38 -20.31 7.98
CA SER A 33 23.97 -21.34 7.11
C SER A 33 23.03 -21.84 6.01
N ASP A 34 21.72 -21.69 6.20
CA ASP A 34 20.69 -22.05 5.23
C ASP A 34 20.27 -20.89 4.34
N LEU A 35 20.74 -19.66 4.56
CA LEU A 35 20.62 -18.51 3.63
C LEU A 35 21.68 -18.63 2.52
N ASP A 36 21.68 -19.78 1.84
CA ASP A 36 22.72 -20.22 0.89
C ASP A 36 22.56 -19.66 -0.52
N TRP A 37 21.53 -18.86 -0.76
CA TRP A 37 21.17 -18.36 -2.09
C TRP A 37 21.58 -16.89 -2.30
N LEU A 38 22.05 -16.20 -1.26
CA LEU A 38 22.76 -14.93 -1.40
C LEU A 38 24.25 -15.22 -1.61
N ALA A 39 24.87 -14.54 -2.58
CA ALA A 39 26.29 -14.62 -2.80
C ALA A 39 27.03 -13.93 -1.62
N PRO A 40 27.79 -14.65 -0.79
CA PRO A 40 28.35 -14.09 0.45
C PRO A 40 29.26 -12.88 0.22
N ASP A 41 30.01 -12.88 -0.89
CA ASP A 41 30.91 -11.79 -1.28
C ASP A 41 30.19 -10.47 -1.66
N THR A 42 28.85 -10.50 -1.75
CA THR A 42 28.00 -9.34 -2.07
C THR A 42 27.35 -8.71 -0.84
N VAL A 43 27.51 -9.31 0.35
CA VAL A 43 26.89 -8.85 1.59
C VAL A 43 27.91 -8.08 2.43
N ASP A 44 27.65 -6.78 2.62
CA ASP A 44 28.47 -5.91 3.46
C ASP A 44 28.01 -5.88 4.94
N ALA A 45 26.72 -6.17 5.22
CA ALA A 45 26.13 -6.22 6.55
C ALA A 45 24.84 -7.06 6.54
N PHE A 46 24.51 -7.68 7.68
CA PHE A 46 23.30 -8.48 7.88
C PHE A 46 22.77 -8.26 9.31
N GLU A 47 21.46 -8.16 9.46
CA GLU A 47 20.76 -8.05 10.74
C GLU A 47 19.42 -8.78 10.64
N ASP A 48 19.08 -9.55 11.67
CA ASP A 48 17.78 -10.19 11.79
C ASP A 48 16.73 -9.19 12.27
N ILE A 49 15.69 -8.96 11.48
CA ILE A 49 14.57 -8.07 11.85
C ILE A 49 13.67 -8.73 12.90
N SER A 50 13.54 -10.06 12.86
CA SER A 50 12.71 -10.84 13.76
C SER A 50 13.09 -12.31 13.71
N ASP A 51 12.71 -13.05 14.75
CA ASP A 51 12.83 -14.51 14.77
C ASP A 51 11.71 -15.22 13.97
N VAL A 52 11.87 -16.53 13.80
CA VAL A 52 10.91 -17.41 13.11
C VAL A 52 9.64 -17.69 13.91
N ASP A 53 9.60 -17.34 15.20
CA ASP A 53 8.47 -17.59 16.09
C ASP A 53 7.46 -16.42 16.09
N SER A 54 7.90 -15.23 15.66
CA SER A 54 7.15 -13.98 15.72
C SER A 54 6.69 -13.47 14.35
N THR A 55 7.18 -14.04 13.25
CA THR A 55 6.85 -13.60 11.88
C THR A 55 6.41 -14.75 10.98
N ALA A 56 5.63 -14.41 9.95
CA ALA A 56 5.20 -15.35 8.94
C ALA A 56 5.05 -14.65 7.59
N GLN A 57 5.23 -15.41 6.52
CA GLN A 57 4.95 -14.95 5.16
C GLN A 57 3.58 -15.45 4.72
N VAL A 58 2.81 -14.59 4.06
CA VAL A 58 1.54 -14.96 3.43
C VAL A 58 1.59 -14.65 1.93
N GLN A 59 0.99 -15.52 1.11
CA GLN A 59 0.80 -15.23 -0.31
C GLN A 59 -0.49 -14.43 -0.49
N PRO A 60 -0.43 -13.13 -0.88
CA PRO A 60 -1.60 -12.25 -0.82
C PRO A 60 -2.79 -12.75 -1.63
N TYR A 61 -2.55 -13.33 -2.81
CA TYR A 61 -3.62 -13.90 -3.65
C TYR A 61 -4.36 -15.05 -2.95
N LEU A 62 -3.64 -15.99 -2.33
CA LEU A 62 -4.28 -17.11 -1.64
C LEU A 62 -5.01 -16.63 -0.38
N PHE A 63 -4.37 -15.74 0.38
CA PHE A 63 -4.95 -15.15 1.58
C PHE A 63 -6.28 -14.45 1.28
N THR A 64 -6.32 -13.54 0.30
CA THR A 64 -7.54 -12.77 -0.01
C THR A 64 -8.65 -13.64 -0.59
N ASN A 65 -8.34 -14.58 -1.49
CA ASN A 65 -9.34 -15.49 -2.04
C ASN A 65 -9.93 -16.41 -0.96
N TYR A 66 -9.10 -16.90 -0.03
CA TYR A 66 -9.58 -17.74 1.06
C TYR A 66 -10.47 -16.95 2.03
N MET A 67 -10.08 -15.72 2.38
CA MET A 67 -10.91 -14.83 3.20
C MET A 67 -12.26 -14.53 2.55
N ALA A 68 -12.28 -14.22 1.25
CA ALA A 68 -13.53 -13.99 0.51
C ALA A 68 -14.41 -15.24 0.49
N LYS A 69 -13.83 -16.41 0.20
CA LYS A 69 -14.54 -17.69 0.21
C LYS A 69 -15.16 -17.99 1.59
N LEU A 70 -14.40 -17.83 2.67
CA LEU A 70 -14.91 -18.03 4.03
C LEU A 70 -16.07 -17.08 4.35
N ALA A 71 -16.02 -15.83 3.87
CA ALA A 71 -17.11 -14.89 4.02
C ALA A 71 -18.35 -15.34 3.24
N GLU A 72 -18.20 -15.82 2.01
CA GLU A 72 -19.29 -16.38 1.20
C GLU A 72 -19.94 -17.62 1.84
N GLU A 73 -19.14 -18.51 2.43
CA GLU A 73 -19.62 -19.67 3.20
C GLU A 73 -20.47 -19.25 4.41
N ARG A 74 -20.28 -18.02 4.91
CA ARG A 74 -21.10 -17.40 5.98
C ARG A 74 -22.25 -16.54 5.46
N GLY A 75 -22.50 -16.55 4.15
CA GLY A 75 -23.63 -15.87 3.52
C GLY A 75 -23.33 -14.45 3.02
N VAL A 76 -22.08 -14.01 3.00
CA VAL A 76 -21.70 -12.74 2.35
C VAL A 76 -21.89 -12.87 0.85
N LYS A 77 -22.56 -11.90 0.24
CA LYS A 77 -22.74 -11.83 -1.22
C LYS A 77 -21.62 -10.99 -1.84
N VAL A 78 -20.77 -11.61 -2.65
CA VAL A 78 -19.78 -10.91 -3.47
C VAL A 78 -20.43 -10.47 -4.79
N VAL A 79 -20.31 -9.18 -5.11
CA VAL A 79 -20.83 -8.60 -6.36
C VAL A 79 -19.66 -8.11 -7.20
N MET A 80 -19.48 -8.69 -8.38
CA MET A 80 -18.47 -8.25 -9.34
C MET A 80 -18.98 -7.03 -10.11
N GLY A 81 -18.49 -5.84 -9.75
CA GLY A 81 -18.88 -4.59 -10.40
C GLY A 81 -17.99 -3.42 -9.99
N THR A 82 -18.16 -2.30 -10.68
CA THR A 82 -17.45 -1.05 -10.38
C THR A 82 -18.42 -0.09 -9.71
N VAL A 83 -18.12 0.31 -8.47
CA VAL A 83 -18.90 1.35 -7.78
C VAL A 83 -18.71 2.68 -8.49
N GLU A 84 -19.81 3.38 -8.75
CA GLU A 84 -19.83 4.67 -9.44
C GLU A 84 -20.16 5.82 -8.48
N ASP A 85 -21.03 5.57 -7.49
CA ASP A 85 -21.49 6.61 -6.57
C ASP A 85 -21.93 6.06 -5.20
N ILE A 86 -21.81 6.91 -4.19
CA ILE A 86 -22.36 6.72 -2.84
C ILE A 86 -23.52 7.70 -2.69
N ASN A 87 -24.72 7.18 -2.47
CA ASN A 87 -25.91 8.02 -2.34
C ASN A 87 -26.17 8.37 -0.87
N TYR A 88 -26.66 9.58 -0.66
CA TYR A 88 -26.95 10.13 0.67
C TYR A 88 -28.40 10.59 0.78
N LYS A 89 -28.89 10.67 2.01
CA LYS A 89 -30.14 11.34 2.39
C LYS A 89 -29.87 12.30 3.54
N GLU A 90 -30.79 13.22 3.77
CA GLU A 90 -30.72 14.12 4.93
C GLU A 90 -30.95 13.34 6.22
N ASP A 91 -30.16 13.66 7.24
CA ASP A 91 -30.40 13.24 8.61
C ASP A 91 -31.57 14.08 9.14
N GLY A 92 -32.76 13.49 9.19
CA GLY A 92 -33.99 14.14 9.67
C GLY A 92 -33.93 14.61 11.13
N THR A 93 -32.78 14.46 11.80
CA THR A 93 -32.48 14.93 13.15
C THR A 93 -31.72 16.26 13.20
N SER A 94 -31.50 16.93 12.05
CA SER A 94 -30.79 18.21 11.94
C SER A 94 -31.44 19.34 12.76
N SER A 95 -31.23 19.35 14.07
CA SER A 95 -31.34 20.54 14.92
C SER A 95 -29.96 21.17 15.01
N ALA A 96 -29.90 22.50 15.00
CA ALA A 96 -28.65 23.27 14.98
C ALA A 96 -27.74 23.10 16.22
N ALA A 97 -28.00 22.11 17.08
CA ALA A 97 -27.36 21.89 18.38
C ALA A 97 -26.28 20.80 18.39
N ASP A 98 -26.21 19.90 17.40
CA ASP A 98 -25.27 18.76 17.41
C ASP A 98 -23.85 19.10 16.88
N ALA A 99 -23.55 20.39 16.66
CA ALA A 99 -22.24 20.85 16.22
C ALA A 99 -21.17 20.86 17.35
N GLU A 100 -21.52 20.50 18.60
CA GLU A 100 -20.62 20.65 19.76
C GLU A 100 -20.26 19.37 20.54
N VAL A 101 -20.54 18.17 20.03
CA VAL A 101 -20.28 16.93 20.80
C VAL A 101 -19.16 16.07 20.20
N TYR A 102 -17.98 16.68 19.98
CA TYR A 102 -16.67 16.00 19.99
C TYR A 102 -15.58 17.01 20.39
N GLY A 103 -15.77 17.65 21.55
CA GLY A 103 -14.86 18.64 22.13
C GLY A 103 -14.39 18.24 23.52
N GLY A 104 -13.90 17.01 23.69
CA GLY A 104 -13.40 16.48 24.96
C GLY A 104 -11.89 16.25 24.95
N GLY A 105 -11.10 17.30 24.74
CA GLY A 105 -9.64 17.18 24.77
C GLY A 105 -8.89 18.40 24.24
N GLY A 106 -8.87 19.50 25.02
CA GLY A 106 -7.74 20.44 25.18
C GLY A 106 -6.95 20.97 23.97
N GLY A 107 -7.44 20.88 22.73
CA GLY A 107 -6.79 21.43 21.54
C GLY A 107 -7.83 22.03 20.62
N ALA A 108 -7.70 23.31 20.29
CA ALA A 108 -8.61 24.00 19.40
C ALA A 108 -8.67 23.28 18.03
N LEU A 109 -9.82 22.68 17.72
CA LEU A 109 -10.10 22.13 16.40
C LEU A 109 -10.02 23.28 15.39
N ARG A 110 -8.95 23.30 14.58
CA ARG A 110 -8.85 24.19 13.43
C ARG A 110 -9.95 23.81 12.46
N ARG A 111 -10.93 24.71 12.27
CA ARG A 111 -11.88 24.65 11.16
C ARG A 111 -11.08 24.53 9.85
N HIS A 112 -11.32 23.46 9.09
CA HIS A 112 -10.73 23.29 7.77
C HIS A 112 -11.22 24.41 6.81
N PRO A 113 -10.37 24.93 5.91
CA PRO A 113 -10.67 26.12 5.08
C PRO A 113 -11.87 26.00 4.13
N SER A 114 -12.45 24.81 3.95
CA SER A 114 -13.52 24.54 2.99
C SER A 114 -14.93 24.87 3.48
N GLY A 115 -15.13 25.12 4.78
CA GLY A 115 -16.40 25.64 5.33
C GLY A 115 -17.64 24.78 5.10
N ARG A 116 -17.51 23.49 4.74
CA ARG A 116 -18.65 22.58 4.48
C ARG A 116 -18.80 21.56 5.60
N SER A 117 -20.02 21.43 6.10
CA SER A 117 -20.35 20.50 7.17
C SER A 117 -20.73 19.12 6.61
N PHE A 118 -20.10 18.07 7.12
CA PHE A 118 -20.55 16.69 6.93
C PHE A 118 -21.79 16.36 7.77
N SER A 119 -22.17 17.26 8.69
CA SER A 119 -23.35 17.13 9.53
C SER A 119 -24.62 17.03 8.68
N GLY A 120 -25.54 16.16 9.09
CA GLY A 120 -26.85 16.07 8.48
C GLY A 120 -26.92 15.19 7.24
N ARG A 121 -25.89 14.38 6.94
CA ARG A 121 -25.92 13.37 5.87
C ARG A 121 -25.84 11.96 6.43
N VAL A 122 -26.70 11.10 5.90
CA VAL A 122 -26.71 9.66 6.17
C VAL A 122 -26.59 8.93 4.84
N VAL A 123 -25.74 7.90 4.77
CA VAL A 123 -25.69 7.04 3.58
C VAL A 123 -27.05 6.36 3.35
N SER A 124 -27.40 6.12 2.09
CA SER A 124 -28.68 5.49 1.73
C SER A 124 -28.53 4.31 0.79
N SER A 125 -27.56 4.35 -0.13
CA SER A 125 -27.31 3.27 -1.09
C SER A 125 -25.98 3.44 -1.81
N VAL A 126 -25.57 2.41 -2.55
CA VAL A 126 -24.43 2.45 -3.48
C VAL A 126 -24.94 2.21 -4.90
N THR A 127 -24.48 3.02 -5.83
CA THR A 127 -24.70 2.83 -7.27
C THR A 127 -23.45 2.20 -7.88
N TYR A 128 -23.62 1.12 -8.65
CA TYR A 128 -22.51 0.40 -9.27
C TYR A 128 -22.88 -0.11 -10.67
N ARG A 129 -21.87 -0.23 -11.52
CA ARG A 129 -21.97 -0.89 -12.81
C ARG A 129 -21.70 -2.38 -12.65
N ASN A 130 -22.63 -3.22 -13.07
CA ASN A 130 -22.44 -4.67 -13.03
C ASN A 130 -21.56 -5.14 -14.20
N ASN A 131 -20.43 -5.78 -13.89
CA ASN A 131 -19.48 -6.25 -14.90
C ASN A 131 -19.94 -7.55 -15.59
N ASN A 132 -20.91 -8.27 -15.01
CA ASN A 132 -21.46 -9.52 -15.55
C ASN A 132 -22.72 -9.31 -16.42
N ALA A 133 -23.22 -8.07 -16.57
CA ALA A 133 -24.39 -7.78 -17.39
C ALA A 133 -24.16 -8.04 -18.89
N ALA A 134 -22.91 -8.20 -19.33
CA ALA A 134 -22.56 -8.53 -20.72
C ALA A 134 -22.67 -10.03 -21.08
N THR A 135 -22.95 -10.93 -20.13
CA THR A 135 -22.92 -12.40 -20.36
C THR A 135 -24.19 -13.15 -19.99
N SER A 136 -25.31 -12.48 -19.71
CA SER A 136 -26.59 -13.18 -19.54
C SER A 136 -27.21 -13.49 -20.93
N PRO A 137 -27.49 -14.76 -21.29
CA PRO A 137 -28.22 -15.09 -22.50
C PRO A 137 -29.70 -14.75 -22.29
N ALA A 138 -30.06 -13.48 -22.50
CA ALA A 138 -31.45 -13.07 -22.54
C ALA A 138 -32.08 -13.57 -23.84
N ALA A 139 -33.15 -14.35 -23.66
CA ALA A 139 -34.10 -14.87 -24.63
C ALA A 139 -34.12 -14.16 -26.01
N ALA A 140 -33.94 -14.96 -27.06
CA ALA A 140 -34.25 -14.57 -28.42
C ALA A 140 -35.76 -14.29 -28.55
N SER A 141 -36.11 -13.01 -28.54
CA SER A 141 -37.32 -12.51 -29.19
C SER A 141 -37.02 -11.16 -29.84
N SER A 142 -37.04 -11.20 -31.16
CA SER A 142 -36.92 -10.12 -32.15
C SER A 142 -37.44 -8.75 -31.74
N SER A 143 -36.61 -7.72 -31.89
CA SER A 143 -36.92 -6.54 -32.73
C SER A 143 -35.73 -5.59 -32.79
N SER A 144 -35.48 -5.10 -34.00
CA SER A 144 -34.44 -4.15 -34.38
C SER A 144 -34.55 -2.83 -33.62
N SER A 145 -33.54 -2.50 -32.82
CA SER A 145 -33.20 -1.13 -32.44
C SER A 145 -31.71 -1.07 -32.11
N SER A 146 -31.05 -0.01 -32.57
CA SER A 146 -29.63 0.28 -32.37
C SER A 146 -29.23 0.16 -30.91
N SER A 147 -28.51 -0.91 -30.56
CA SER A 147 -28.06 -1.17 -29.20
C SER A 147 -26.83 -0.33 -28.86
N SER A 148 -27.04 0.87 -28.31
CA SER A 148 -26.07 1.39 -27.35
C SER A 148 -26.02 0.39 -26.20
N SER A 149 -24.89 -0.28 -26.00
CA SER A 149 -24.68 -1.18 -24.86
C SER A 149 -24.70 -0.36 -23.57
N SER A 150 -25.92 -0.11 -23.06
CA SER A 150 -26.13 0.51 -21.76
C SER A 150 -25.62 -0.46 -20.72
N SER A 151 -24.42 -0.21 -20.20
CA SER A 151 -23.94 -0.88 -19.01
C SER A 151 -24.97 -0.63 -17.90
N SER A 152 -25.68 -1.66 -17.48
CA SER A 152 -26.82 -1.51 -16.58
C SER A 152 -26.31 -1.09 -15.20
N SER A 153 -26.45 0.20 -14.89
CA SER A 153 -26.19 0.71 -13.54
C SER A 153 -27.23 0.11 -12.59
N CYS A 154 -26.77 -0.32 -11.42
CA CYS A 154 -27.54 -1.03 -10.40
C CYS A 154 -27.37 -0.31 -9.07
N THR A 155 -28.37 -0.41 -8.19
CA THR A 155 -28.33 0.24 -6.87
C THR A 155 -28.59 -0.78 -5.75
N ILE A 156 -27.81 -0.69 -4.67
CA ILE A 156 -27.98 -1.51 -3.47
C ILE A 156 -28.26 -0.56 -2.29
N PRO A 157 -29.44 -0.64 -1.65
CA PRO A 157 -29.71 0.09 -0.41
C PRO A 157 -28.70 -0.29 0.68
N ALA A 158 -28.20 0.70 1.42
CA ALA A 158 -27.20 0.50 2.46
C ALA A 158 -27.43 1.48 3.62
N THR A 159 -27.39 0.96 4.84
CA THR A 159 -27.34 1.77 6.07
C THR A 159 -25.91 2.07 6.51
N THR A 160 -24.98 1.23 6.08
CA THR A 160 -23.56 1.32 6.40
C THR A 160 -22.74 0.98 5.17
N ILE A 161 -21.73 1.79 4.88
CA ILE A 161 -20.79 1.61 3.77
C ILE A 161 -19.39 1.72 4.36
N ILE A 162 -18.53 0.75 4.04
CA ILE A 162 -17.11 0.76 4.39
C ILE A 162 -16.31 0.97 3.12
N LEU A 163 -15.56 2.06 3.05
CA LEU A 163 -14.64 2.34 1.96
C LEU A 163 -13.30 1.67 2.21
N ALA A 164 -13.02 0.61 1.45
CA ALA A 164 -11.74 -0.10 1.41
C ALA A 164 -11.19 -0.13 -0.03
N ALA A 165 -11.36 0.96 -0.79
CA ALA A 165 -11.05 1.04 -2.22
C ALA A 165 -9.58 1.38 -2.53
N GLY A 166 -8.68 1.18 -1.56
CA GLY A 166 -7.24 1.42 -1.72
C GLY A 166 -6.96 2.80 -2.32
N PRO A 167 -6.10 2.89 -3.36
CA PRO A 167 -5.72 4.17 -3.95
C PRO A 167 -6.85 4.85 -4.73
N TRP A 168 -7.94 4.13 -5.06
CA TRP A 168 -9.13 4.68 -5.73
C TRP A 168 -10.16 5.27 -4.75
N THR A 169 -9.90 5.21 -3.44
CA THR A 169 -10.78 5.82 -2.43
C THR A 169 -11.18 7.27 -2.77
N PRO A 170 -10.25 8.17 -3.17
CA PRO A 170 -10.61 9.54 -3.53
C PRO A 170 -11.55 9.68 -4.74
N THR A 171 -11.66 8.66 -5.59
CA THR A 171 -12.64 8.66 -6.70
C THR A 171 -14.07 8.58 -6.19
N LEU A 172 -14.31 7.91 -5.06
CA LEU A 172 -15.63 7.77 -4.43
C LEU A 172 -15.85 8.74 -3.26
N PHE A 173 -14.76 9.14 -2.60
CA PHE A 173 -14.77 10.06 -1.47
C PHE A 173 -13.61 11.05 -1.61
N PRO A 174 -13.79 12.13 -2.40
CA PRO A 174 -12.71 13.06 -2.80
C PRO A 174 -11.98 13.77 -1.66
N TRP A 175 -12.54 13.74 -0.46
CA TRP A 175 -11.93 14.34 0.73
C TRP A 175 -10.94 13.40 1.43
N ALA A 176 -10.91 12.10 1.11
CA ALA A 176 -9.89 11.21 1.65
C ALA A 176 -8.50 11.70 1.20
N PRO A 177 -7.59 12.03 2.13
CA PRO A 177 -6.24 12.48 1.80
C PRO A 177 -5.36 11.28 1.44
N ILE A 178 -5.77 10.50 0.45
CA ILE A 178 -5.07 9.30 -0.02
C ILE A 178 -4.47 9.59 -1.39
N SER A 179 -3.16 9.42 -1.50
CA SER A 179 -2.42 9.45 -2.76
C SER A 179 -2.08 8.03 -3.20
N ALA A 180 -1.67 7.91 -4.46
CA ALA A 180 -1.35 6.66 -5.11
C ALA A 180 0.14 6.64 -5.48
N LEU A 181 0.94 5.84 -4.78
CA LEU A 181 2.35 5.64 -5.09
C LEU A 181 2.50 4.37 -5.94
N ARG A 182 3.01 4.46 -7.17
CA ARG A 182 3.17 3.28 -8.02
C ARG A 182 4.42 2.49 -7.64
N ALA A 183 4.34 1.17 -7.48
CA ALA A 183 5.50 0.30 -7.28
C ALA A 183 5.54 -0.84 -8.29
N HIS A 184 6.73 -1.41 -8.48
CA HIS A 184 6.98 -2.47 -9.46
C HIS A 184 7.44 -3.74 -8.78
N SER A 185 7.13 -4.87 -9.41
CA SER A 185 7.59 -6.17 -8.95
C SER A 185 7.90 -7.11 -10.10
N ILE A 186 8.73 -8.11 -9.80
CA ILE A 186 9.03 -9.24 -10.66
C ILE A 186 8.81 -10.55 -9.89
N THR A 187 8.66 -11.64 -10.62
CA THR A 187 8.74 -12.98 -10.05
C THR A 187 9.71 -13.80 -10.88
N ILE A 188 10.63 -14.48 -10.20
CA ILE A 188 11.67 -15.33 -10.78
C ILE A 188 11.37 -16.77 -10.37
N LYS A 189 11.34 -17.68 -11.33
CA LYS A 189 11.31 -19.12 -11.09
C LYS A 189 12.74 -19.63 -11.08
N VAL A 190 13.17 -20.20 -9.95
CA VAL A 190 14.52 -20.74 -9.77
C VAL A 190 14.54 -22.27 -9.92
N GLN A 191 15.73 -22.85 -10.09
CA GLN A 191 15.90 -24.26 -10.46
C GLN A 191 15.86 -25.23 -9.27
N ARG A 192 16.07 -24.72 -8.05
CA ARG A 192 16.01 -25.50 -6.81
C ARG A 192 15.16 -24.79 -5.76
N PRO A 193 14.66 -25.50 -4.73
CA PRO A 193 14.08 -24.86 -3.56
C PRO A 193 15.13 -24.00 -2.84
N LEU A 194 14.72 -22.82 -2.38
CA LEU A 194 15.51 -21.91 -1.54
C LEU A 194 14.92 -21.90 -0.12
N SER A 195 15.74 -21.55 0.87
CA SER A 195 15.28 -21.30 2.25
C SER A 195 14.29 -20.14 2.29
N SER A 196 13.34 -20.21 3.23
CA SER A 196 12.14 -19.37 3.27
C SER A 196 12.35 -17.98 3.89
N TYR A 197 13.44 -17.30 3.53
CA TYR A 197 13.73 -15.96 4.02
C TYR A 197 12.93 -14.89 3.27
N CYS A 198 12.61 -13.82 4.00
CA CYS A 198 12.19 -12.52 3.47
C CYS A 198 13.33 -11.54 3.75
N VAL A 199 13.98 -11.05 2.70
CA VAL A 199 15.16 -10.19 2.83
C VAL A 199 14.82 -8.78 2.36
N PHE A 200 15.05 -7.81 3.24
CA PHE A 200 14.99 -6.38 2.94
C PHE A 200 16.42 -5.94 2.65
N THR A 201 16.66 -5.40 1.46
CA THR A 201 18.04 -5.12 1.01
C THR A 201 18.26 -3.65 0.76
N GLU A 202 19.51 -3.22 0.89
CA GLU A 202 20.05 -1.98 0.35
C GLU A 202 21.24 -2.36 -0.55
N ILE A 203 21.09 -2.22 -1.86
CA ILE A 203 22.04 -2.70 -2.86
C ILE A 203 22.65 -1.51 -3.58
N SER A 204 23.94 -1.27 -3.36
CA SER A 204 24.70 -0.22 -4.04
C SER A 204 25.46 -0.77 -5.25
N PHE A 205 25.22 -0.19 -6.43
CA PHE A 205 26.00 -0.45 -7.63
C PHE A 205 27.22 0.47 -7.69
N ARG A 206 28.41 -0.12 -7.80
CA ARG A 206 29.62 0.66 -8.11
C ARG A 206 29.55 1.11 -9.58
N GLY A 207 29.58 2.42 -9.81
CA GLY A 207 29.61 2.98 -11.16
C GLY A 207 30.81 2.45 -11.95
N GLY A 208 30.55 1.75 -13.06
CA GLY A 208 31.61 1.29 -13.96
C GLY A 208 32.28 2.47 -14.64
N SER A 209 33.62 2.46 -14.71
CA SER A 209 34.38 3.36 -15.58
C SER A 209 33.91 3.19 -17.03
N GLY A 210 33.52 4.29 -17.68
CA GLY A 210 32.85 4.28 -18.97
C GLY A 210 33.59 3.59 -20.11
N GLY A 211 32.82 2.86 -20.93
CA GLY A 211 33.07 2.67 -22.35
C GLY A 211 32.14 3.59 -23.13
N GLY A 212 32.72 4.53 -23.88
CA GLY A 212 31.99 5.62 -24.54
C GLY A 212 31.07 5.18 -25.68
N GLY A 213 29.93 5.87 -25.79
CA GLY A 213 29.03 5.85 -26.93
C GLY A 213 28.16 7.10 -26.89
N GLY A 214 28.63 8.17 -27.55
CA GLY A 214 27.97 9.47 -27.58
C GLY A 214 26.67 9.47 -28.39
N GLY A 215 25.69 10.21 -27.90
CA GLY A 215 24.44 10.51 -28.60
C GLY A 215 23.70 11.62 -27.86
N GLY A 216 24.07 12.87 -28.16
CA GLY A 216 23.43 14.05 -27.59
C GLY A 216 22.04 14.30 -28.19
N GLY A 217 21.13 14.79 -27.35
CA GLY A 217 19.82 15.31 -27.74
C GLY A 217 19.19 16.04 -26.56
N GLY A 218 19.27 17.37 -26.57
CA GLY A 218 18.82 18.24 -25.48
C GLY A 218 17.29 18.41 -25.41
N GLY A 219 16.82 18.84 -24.24
CA GLY A 219 15.43 19.22 -24.01
C GLY A 219 15.21 19.88 -22.63
N ASN A 220 15.02 21.20 -22.67
CA ASN A 220 14.51 22.17 -21.69
C ASN A 220 14.30 21.81 -20.20
N SER A 221 14.98 22.61 -19.38
CA SER A 221 14.70 22.90 -17.97
C SER A 221 13.33 23.57 -17.80
N VAL A 222 12.49 23.02 -16.94
CA VAL A 222 11.41 23.77 -16.25
C VAL A 222 11.61 23.49 -14.77
N ASP A 223 11.91 24.56 -14.04
CA ASP A 223 12.23 24.55 -12.62
C ASP A 223 10.94 24.37 -11.81
N ASP A 224 10.84 23.28 -11.05
CA ASP A 224 9.84 23.14 -9.98
C ASP A 224 10.56 22.81 -8.66
N ASN A 225 10.58 23.79 -7.77
CA ASN A 225 11.00 23.65 -6.39
C ASN A 225 9.88 22.97 -5.60
N ASN A 226 10.13 21.78 -5.06
CA ASN A 226 9.45 21.28 -3.88
C ASN A 226 10.44 20.46 -3.04
N ASN A 227 10.65 20.92 -1.81
CA ASN A 227 11.38 20.23 -0.76
C ASN A 227 10.45 19.21 -0.12
N ASP A 228 10.70 17.92 -0.37
CA ASP A 228 10.08 16.82 0.36
C ASP A 228 11.18 16.06 1.11
N ASP A 229 11.10 16.14 2.45
CA ASP A 229 11.96 15.50 3.44
C ASP A 229 11.36 14.13 3.79
N ASP A 230 11.54 13.18 2.87
CA ASP A 230 11.54 11.75 3.20
C ASP A 230 12.96 11.39 3.67
N GLY A 231 13.27 11.68 4.92
CA GLY A 231 14.42 11.06 5.58
C GLY A 231 14.11 9.58 5.83
N ASP A 232 14.80 8.62 5.24
CA ASP A 232 16.25 8.60 5.07
C ASP A 232 16.65 8.12 3.66
N ASP A 233 16.75 9.04 2.70
CA ASP A 233 17.65 8.92 1.55
C ASP A 233 18.27 10.30 1.27
N ASN A 234 19.56 10.43 1.56
CA ASN A 234 20.37 11.64 1.37
C ASN A 234 20.37 12.10 -0.10
N ASN A 235 19.44 13.00 -0.46
CA ASN A 235 19.38 13.64 -1.77
C ASN A 235 20.43 14.76 -1.88
N ASN A 236 21.69 14.38 -2.12
CA ASN A 236 22.76 15.35 -2.38
C ASN A 236 22.76 15.74 -3.87
N ASN A 237 21.94 16.73 -4.20
CA ASN A 237 21.89 17.35 -5.51
C ASN A 237 23.11 18.27 -5.70
N ASN A 238 24.27 17.69 -6.03
CA ASN A 238 25.48 18.43 -6.38
C ASN A 238 25.91 18.08 -7.80
N ASN A 239 25.47 18.90 -8.74
CA ASN A 239 25.94 18.90 -10.12
C ASN A 239 27.37 19.48 -10.16
N ARG A 240 28.37 18.62 -9.91
CA ARG A 240 29.79 18.89 -10.19
C ARG A 240 30.47 17.64 -10.76
N SER A 241 31.17 17.86 -11.86
CA SER A 241 31.85 16.90 -12.74
C SER A 241 32.76 15.88 -12.02
N GLY A 242 32.68 14.61 -12.46
CA GLY A 242 33.76 13.61 -12.33
C GLY A 242 33.71 12.67 -11.13
N GLY A 243 33.05 11.52 -11.30
CA GLY A 243 33.00 10.40 -10.33
C GLY A 243 31.56 10.03 -9.98
N GLY A 244 30.98 9.02 -10.64
CA GLY A 244 29.59 8.66 -10.43
C GLY A 244 29.34 8.14 -9.03
N ASN A 245 28.46 8.81 -8.27
CA ASN A 245 27.99 8.31 -6.98
C ASN A 245 27.41 6.89 -7.16
N PRO A 246 27.65 5.98 -6.21
CA PRO A 246 27.06 4.65 -6.24
C PRO A 246 25.54 4.78 -6.25
N ARG A 247 24.88 4.09 -7.18
CA ARG A 247 23.42 4.07 -7.26
C ARG A 247 22.92 3.01 -6.29
N THR A 248 22.10 3.37 -5.33
CA THR A 248 21.48 2.44 -4.39
C THR A 248 20.05 2.12 -4.81
N ILE A 249 19.63 0.87 -4.61
CA ILE A 249 18.22 0.47 -4.65
C ILE A 249 17.89 -0.44 -3.48
N THR A 250 16.62 -0.50 -3.10
CA THR A 250 16.17 -1.21 -1.90
C THR A 250 15.09 -2.26 -2.17
N PRO A 251 15.38 -3.34 -2.92
CA PRO A 251 14.37 -4.36 -3.17
C PRO A 251 14.10 -5.23 -1.94
N GLU A 252 12.84 -5.61 -1.81
CA GLU A 252 12.39 -6.64 -0.88
C GLU A 252 12.29 -7.97 -1.65
N ILE A 253 12.84 -9.05 -1.10
CA ILE A 253 12.99 -10.34 -1.75
C ILE A 253 12.33 -11.42 -0.90
N LEU A 254 11.26 -12.01 -1.43
CA LEU A 254 10.44 -13.00 -0.74
C LEU A 254 10.48 -14.31 -1.51
N THR A 255 11.07 -15.33 -0.91
CA THR A 255 10.98 -16.70 -1.40
C THR A 255 9.58 -17.25 -1.18
N ARG A 256 9.07 -18.02 -2.14
CA ARG A 256 7.70 -18.57 -2.15
C ARG A 256 7.73 -20.07 -2.48
N PRO A 257 6.66 -20.81 -2.13
CA PRO A 257 6.48 -22.18 -2.57
C PRO A 257 6.61 -22.33 -4.09
N ASN A 258 6.88 -23.55 -4.55
CA ASN A 258 7.10 -23.88 -5.96
C ASN A 258 8.31 -23.14 -6.57
N ASN A 259 9.39 -22.92 -5.83
CA ASN A 259 10.62 -22.30 -6.35
C ASN A 259 10.39 -20.94 -7.01
N GLU A 260 9.43 -20.16 -6.53
CA GLU A 260 9.22 -18.79 -6.98
C GLU A 260 9.87 -17.81 -6.00
N VAL A 261 10.47 -16.75 -6.51
CA VAL A 261 10.99 -15.65 -5.72
C VAL A 261 10.33 -14.37 -6.22
N TYR A 262 9.65 -13.68 -5.32
CA TYR A 262 9.03 -12.39 -5.59
C TYR A 262 9.96 -11.28 -5.17
N LEU A 263 10.09 -10.26 -6.01
CA LEU A 263 10.84 -9.07 -5.69
C LEU A 263 10.00 -7.84 -5.98
N CYS A 264 9.99 -6.87 -5.08
CA CYS A 264 9.46 -5.53 -5.33
C CYS A 264 10.48 -4.47 -4.96
N GLY A 265 10.32 -3.27 -5.52
CA GLY A 265 11.21 -2.15 -5.23
C GLY A 265 10.43 -0.87 -4.94
N SER A 266 11.19 0.20 -4.72
CA SER A 266 10.70 1.51 -4.35
C SER A 266 9.69 2.08 -5.36
N GLY A 267 8.78 2.91 -4.84
CA GLY A 267 7.70 3.50 -5.61
C GLY A 267 8.09 4.73 -6.44
N ASP A 268 7.12 5.24 -7.21
CA ASP A 268 7.22 6.45 -8.00
C ASP A 268 5.85 7.12 -8.23
N TYR A 269 5.87 8.43 -8.49
CA TYR A 269 4.69 9.24 -8.81
C TYR A 269 4.64 9.64 -10.29
N THR A 270 5.44 9.02 -11.16
CA THR A 270 5.64 9.50 -12.54
C THR A 270 4.42 9.27 -13.43
N ILE A 271 3.58 8.28 -13.10
CA ILE A 271 2.36 7.97 -13.84
C ILE A 271 1.18 8.02 -12.85
N PRO A 272 0.15 8.86 -13.12
CA PRO A 272 -1.01 8.98 -12.23
C PRO A 272 -1.78 7.67 -12.15
N LEU A 273 -2.56 7.51 -11.07
CA LEU A 273 -3.46 6.37 -10.89
C LEU A 273 -4.44 6.29 -12.08
N PRO A 274 -4.47 5.18 -12.83
CA PRO A 274 -5.44 5.02 -13.90
C PRO A 274 -6.85 4.74 -13.35
N PRO A 275 -7.92 4.90 -14.16
CA PRO A 275 -9.29 4.62 -13.74
C PRO A 275 -9.51 3.19 -13.24
N THR A 276 -8.79 2.20 -13.80
CA THR A 276 -8.94 0.79 -13.44
C THR A 276 -7.59 0.10 -13.26
N ALA A 277 -7.57 -0.97 -12.45
CA ALA A 277 -6.37 -1.78 -12.23
C ALA A 277 -5.86 -2.47 -13.51
N SER A 278 -6.72 -2.76 -14.49
CA SER A 278 -6.34 -3.34 -15.78
C SER A 278 -5.55 -2.40 -16.69
N GLU A 279 -5.60 -1.10 -16.42
CA GLU A 279 -4.89 -0.06 -17.19
C GLU A 279 -3.53 0.28 -16.59
N ILE A 280 -3.11 -0.39 -15.52
CA ILE A 280 -1.81 -0.14 -14.88
C ILE A 280 -0.68 -0.53 -15.84
N THR A 281 0.21 0.42 -16.09
CA THR A 281 1.37 0.25 -16.96
C THR A 281 2.63 -0.10 -16.18
N ILE A 282 3.45 -0.96 -16.78
CA ILE A 282 4.71 -1.45 -16.20
C ILE A 282 5.87 -0.66 -16.79
N SER A 283 6.76 -0.16 -15.94
CA SER A 283 8.04 0.39 -16.36
C SER A 283 9.04 -0.73 -16.68
N THR A 284 9.47 -0.77 -17.94
CA THR A 284 10.53 -1.69 -18.40
C THR A 284 11.85 -1.39 -17.70
N GLN A 285 12.17 -0.11 -17.46
CA GLN A 285 13.36 0.31 -16.75
C GLN A 285 13.36 -0.20 -15.31
N ARG A 286 12.32 0.09 -14.52
CA ARG A 286 12.26 -0.33 -13.10
C ARG A 286 12.31 -1.85 -12.93
N THR A 287 11.62 -2.58 -13.82
CA THR A 287 11.68 -4.04 -13.80
C THR A 287 13.05 -4.59 -14.22
N ALA A 288 13.76 -3.92 -15.15
CA ALA A 288 15.14 -4.27 -15.49
C ALA A 288 16.10 -4.01 -14.32
N GLU A 289 15.89 -2.93 -13.56
CA GLU A 289 16.68 -2.63 -12.36
C GLU A 289 16.51 -3.69 -11.28
N LEU A 290 15.28 -4.16 -11.03
CA LEU A 290 15.02 -5.29 -10.11
C LEU A 290 15.71 -6.58 -10.57
N ILE A 291 15.69 -6.88 -11.87
CA ILE A 291 16.36 -8.06 -12.44
C ILE A 291 17.87 -7.94 -12.27
N ALA A 292 18.45 -6.76 -12.54
CA ALA A 292 19.88 -6.51 -12.41
C ALA A 292 20.34 -6.66 -10.95
N ALA A 293 19.54 -6.19 -10.00
CA ALA A 293 19.81 -6.32 -8.57
C ALA A 293 19.75 -7.78 -8.10
N ALA A 294 18.66 -8.48 -8.45
CA ALA A 294 18.49 -9.90 -8.15
C ALA A 294 19.66 -10.73 -8.69
N SER A 295 20.01 -10.46 -9.95
CA SER A 295 21.17 -11.09 -10.58
C SER A 295 22.45 -10.75 -9.84
N GLY A 296 22.67 -9.49 -9.47
CA GLY A 296 23.90 -9.04 -8.81
C GLY A 296 24.25 -9.81 -7.54
N ILE A 297 23.25 -10.21 -6.76
CA ILE A 297 23.44 -10.76 -5.40
C ILE A 297 23.21 -12.27 -5.27
N SER A 298 22.78 -12.96 -6.33
CA SER A 298 22.43 -14.39 -6.25
C SER A 298 22.56 -15.10 -7.59
N ASP A 299 23.27 -16.23 -7.62
CA ASP A 299 23.40 -17.06 -8.82
C ASP A 299 22.12 -17.84 -9.15
N ASP A 300 21.36 -18.26 -8.14
CA ASP A 300 20.03 -18.86 -8.32
C ASP A 300 19.07 -17.86 -8.98
N LEU A 301 19.07 -16.59 -8.54
CA LEU A 301 18.23 -15.55 -9.15
C LEU A 301 18.75 -15.14 -10.54
N ARG A 302 20.07 -15.07 -10.74
CA ARG A 302 20.70 -14.77 -12.03
C ARG A 302 20.37 -15.81 -13.10
N SER A 303 20.37 -17.09 -12.72
CA SER A 303 20.08 -18.22 -13.63
C SER A 303 18.58 -18.55 -13.74
N GLY A 304 17.76 -17.97 -12.88
CA GLY A 304 16.31 -18.14 -12.87
C GLY A 304 15.61 -17.47 -14.06
N THR A 305 14.37 -17.90 -14.30
CA THR A 305 13.53 -17.35 -15.37
C THR A 305 12.54 -16.35 -14.80
N VAL A 306 12.54 -15.11 -15.30
CA VAL A 306 11.51 -14.12 -14.95
C VAL A 306 10.17 -14.57 -15.53
N THR A 307 9.23 -14.96 -14.66
CA THR A 307 7.91 -15.46 -15.07
C THR A 307 6.86 -14.35 -15.13
N SER A 308 7.09 -13.24 -14.42
CA SER A 308 6.18 -12.10 -14.48
C SER A 308 6.85 -10.79 -14.10
N LYS A 309 6.30 -9.71 -14.66
CA LYS A 309 6.60 -8.32 -14.36
C LYS A 309 5.25 -7.64 -14.07
N ARG A 310 5.15 -6.86 -13.00
CA ARG A 310 3.90 -6.21 -12.58
C ARG A 310 4.18 -4.81 -12.03
N ALA A 311 3.11 -4.03 -11.94
CA ALA A 311 3.07 -2.79 -11.18
C ALA A 311 1.72 -2.68 -10.45
N CYS A 312 1.69 -1.93 -9.36
CA CYS A 312 0.48 -1.59 -8.60
C CYS A 312 0.63 -0.23 -7.94
N TYR A 313 -0.42 0.26 -7.28
CA TYR A 313 -0.39 1.51 -6.53
C TYR A 313 -0.66 1.25 -5.04
N LEU A 314 0.22 1.78 -4.19
CA LEU A 314 0.06 1.80 -2.75
C LEU A 314 -0.83 2.98 -2.36
N PRO A 315 -1.83 2.79 -1.47
CA PRO A 315 -2.62 3.88 -0.93
C PRO A 315 -1.86 4.55 0.22
N THR A 316 -1.35 5.76 0.01
CA THR A 316 -0.58 6.50 1.02
C THR A 316 -1.39 7.67 1.56
N VAL A 317 -1.47 7.83 2.87
CA VAL A 317 -2.12 8.99 3.48
C VAL A 317 -1.17 10.19 3.40
N VAL A 318 -1.66 11.32 2.90
CA VAL A 318 -0.89 12.56 2.71
C VAL A 318 -1.52 13.68 3.52
N THR A 319 -0.97 13.94 4.71
CA THR A 319 -1.44 15.00 5.60
C THR A 319 -0.27 15.88 6.06
N PRO A 320 -0.40 17.22 6.11
CA PRO A 320 0.71 18.12 6.45
C PRO A 320 1.33 17.91 7.85
N ASP A 321 0.52 17.52 8.83
CA ASP A 321 0.89 17.65 10.25
C ASP A 321 0.88 16.33 11.04
N ARG A 322 0.60 15.17 10.43
CA ARG A 322 0.39 13.90 11.17
C ARG A 322 0.97 12.66 10.49
N GLY A 323 1.27 11.69 11.35
CA GLY A 323 1.94 10.43 11.01
C GLY A 323 1.26 9.62 9.91
N ARG A 324 2.09 8.79 9.25
CA ARG A 324 1.80 7.98 8.07
C ARG A 324 1.00 6.72 8.39
N GLY A 325 -0.13 6.87 9.08
CA GLY A 325 -1.02 5.76 9.44
C GLY A 325 -2.19 5.61 8.46
N PRO A 326 -2.79 4.41 8.35
CA PRO A 326 -4.05 4.25 7.63
C PRO A 326 -5.17 5.06 8.29
N LEU A 327 -6.24 5.32 7.54
CA LEU A 327 -7.48 5.89 8.04
C LEU A 327 -8.47 4.76 8.30
N VAL A 328 -8.83 4.58 9.58
CA VAL A 328 -9.68 3.48 10.07
C VAL A 328 -10.74 4.03 11.01
N GLY A 329 -11.99 4.10 10.56
CA GLY A 329 -13.11 4.53 11.40
C GLY A 329 -14.15 5.37 10.67
N GLU A 330 -14.86 6.19 11.44
CA GLU A 330 -15.94 7.04 10.93
C GLU A 330 -15.41 8.22 10.10
N THR A 331 -16.16 8.62 9.08
CA THR A 331 -15.81 9.78 8.22
C THR A 331 -16.46 11.09 8.66
N GLY A 332 -17.37 11.04 9.65
CA GLY A 332 -18.25 12.15 10.02
C GLY A 332 -19.57 12.20 9.24
N VAL A 333 -19.71 11.39 8.17
CA VAL A 333 -21.01 11.11 7.54
C VAL A 333 -21.62 9.86 8.18
N VAL A 334 -22.88 9.93 8.60
CA VAL A 334 -23.54 8.84 9.33
C VAL A 334 -23.65 7.60 8.43
N GLY A 335 -23.10 6.49 8.92
CA GLY A 335 -23.04 5.21 8.22
C GLY A 335 -21.92 5.10 7.17
N LEU A 336 -21.03 6.08 7.02
CA LEU A 336 -19.86 5.97 6.14
C LEU A 336 -18.57 5.80 6.95
N LEU A 337 -17.95 4.64 6.79
CA LEU A 337 -16.67 4.27 7.40
C LEU A 337 -15.57 4.23 6.34
N LEU A 338 -14.33 4.46 6.76
CA LEU A 338 -13.13 4.39 5.94
C LEU A 338 -12.15 3.37 6.54
N ALA A 339 -11.55 2.55 5.68
CA ALA A 339 -10.53 1.55 6.01
C ALA A 339 -9.53 1.46 4.85
N ALA A 340 -8.70 2.48 4.70
CA ALA A 340 -7.75 2.58 3.59
C ALA A 340 -6.49 3.37 3.99
N GLY A 341 -5.51 3.47 3.09
CA GLY A 341 -4.29 4.24 3.34
C GLY A 341 -3.15 3.45 4.01
N HIS A 342 -3.23 2.11 3.99
CA HIS A 342 -2.25 1.23 4.67
C HIS A 342 -0.86 1.18 4.03
N SER A 343 -0.58 1.93 2.96
CA SER A 343 0.70 1.90 2.25
C SER A 343 1.12 0.45 1.90
N CYS A 344 2.36 0.06 2.18
CA CYS A 344 2.90 -1.30 1.98
C CYS A 344 2.44 -2.30 3.05
N TRP A 345 1.86 -1.84 4.17
CA TRP A 345 1.52 -2.67 5.34
C TRP A 345 0.11 -3.27 5.27
N GLY A 346 -0.60 -3.11 4.15
CA GLY A 346 -2.00 -3.50 4.01
C GLY A 346 -2.29 -4.98 4.29
N VAL A 347 -1.45 -5.90 3.79
CA VAL A 347 -1.67 -7.34 3.98
C VAL A 347 -1.50 -7.74 5.45
N GLN A 348 -0.46 -7.22 6.11
CA GLN A 348 -0.19 -7.48 7.52
C GLN A 348 -1.30 -6.93 8.42
N ASN A 349 -1.76 -5.70 8.16
CA ASN A 349 -2.74 -5.01 9.00
C ASN A 349 -4.20 -5.34 8.67
N ALA A 350 -4.47 -6.07 7.57
CA ALA A 350 -5.83 -6.37 7.13
C ALA A 350 -6.68 -7.11 8.18
N PRO A 351 -6.20 -8.17 8.86
CA PRO A 351 -6.99 -8.86 9.89
C PRO A 351 -7.39 -7.95 11.05
N ALA A 352 -6.44 -7.17 11.58
CA ALA A 352 -6.68 -6.26 12.69
C ALA A 352 -7.62 -5.11 12.28
N THR A 353 -7.42 -4.54 11.09
CA THR A 353 -8.31 -3.51 10.53
C THR A 353 -9.74 -4.05 10.37
N GLY A 354 -9.89 -5.26 9.83
CA GLY A 354 -11.20 -5.91 9.69
C GLY A 354 -11.90 -6.14 11.02
N MET A 355 -11.17 -6.57 12.05
CA MET A 355 -11.69 -6.72 13.41
C MET A 355 -12.19 -5.38 13.96
N VAL A 356 -11.34 -4.35 13.94
CA VAL A 356 -11.69 -3.01 14.44
C VAL A 356 -12.93 -2.45 13.73
N ILE A 357 -12.97 -2.54 12.39
CA ILE A 357 -14.12 -2.07 11.62
C ILE A 357 -15.40 -2.85 12.01
N SER A 358 -15.29 -4.17 12.24
CA SER A 358 -16.44 -4.95 12.69
C SER A 358 -16.97 -4.50 14.05
N GLU A 359 -16.09 -4.18 15.00
CA GLU A 359 -16.46 -3.67 16.32
C GLU A 359 -17.12 -2.29 16.20
N ILE A 360 -16.62 -1.41 15.35
CA ILE A 360 -17.27 -0.11 15.08
C ILE A 360 -18.68 -0.32 14.51
N VAL A 361 -18.85 -1.25 13.56
CA VAL A 361 -20.16 -1.51 12.94
C VAL A 361 -21.16 -2.13 13.91
N PHE A 362 -20.75 -3.15 14.67
CA PHE A 362 -21.68 -3.94 15.49
C PHE A 362 -21.79 -3.48 16.94
N ASP A 363 -20.73 -2.91 17.49
CA ASP A 363 -20.66 -2.47 18.89
C ASP A 363 -20.59 -0.95 19.05
N GLY A 364 -20.46 -0.20 17.94
CA GLY A 364 -20.40 1.27 17.94
C GLY A 364 -19.05 1.85 18.37
N LYS A 365 -18.05 1.02 18.70
CA LYS A 365 -16.70 1.47 19.09
C LYS A 365 -15.65 0.37 18.95
N PRO A 366 -14.38 0.71 18.72
CA PRO A 366 -13.28 -0.25 18.79
C PRO A 366 -13.12 -0.80 20.22
N LYS A 367 -12.71 -2.07 20.33
CA LYS A 367 -12.42 -2.77 21.58
C LYS A 367 -11.06 -3.46 21.57
N SER A 368 -10.64 -3.98 20.41
CA SER A 368 -9.41 -4.78 20.30
C SER A 368 -8.13 -3.95 20.22
N ALA A 369 -8.22 -2.66 19.85
CA ALA A 369 -7.08 -1.76 19.74
C ALA A 369 -7.50 -0.30 19.95
N ASP A 370 -6.57 0.53 20.42
CA ASP A 370 -6.72 1.99 20.36
C ASP A 370 -6.40 2.46 18.93
N VAL A 371 -7.44 2.95 18.24
CA VAL A 371 -7.35 3.49 16.88
C VAL A 371 -7.66 4.98 16.84
N SER A 372 -7.61 5.66 17.98
CA SER A 372 -7.91 7.10 18.08
C SER A 372 -7.01 7.96 17.19
N GLU A 373 -5.77 7.54 16.94
CA GLU A 373 -4.86 8.23 16.03
C GLU A 373 -5.15 7.97 14.54
N LEU A 374 -5.88 6.90 14.22
CA LEU A 374 -6.25 6.48 12.86
C LEU A 374 -7.62 7.03 12.43
N ASP A 375 -8.33 7.74 13.32
CA ASP A 375 -9.67 8.26 13.06
C ASP A 375 -9.67 9.24 11.88
N PRO A 376 -10.41 8.95 10.78
CA PRO A 376 -10.47 9.81 9.61
C PRO A 376 -10.87 11.25 9.92
N ARG A 377 -11.76 11.48 10.91
CA ARG A 377 -12.25 12.82 11.28
C ARG A 377 -11.17 13.77 11.77
N ARG A 378 -9.98 13.25 12.09
CA ARG A 378 -8.83 14.07 12.49
C ARG A 378 -8.21 14.84 11.34
N VAL A 379 -8.46 14.42 10.10
CA VAL A 379 -7.79 14.94 8.89
C VAL A 379 -8.75 15.31 7.77
N LEU A 380 -10.06 15.02 7.94
CA LEU A 380 -11.14 15.34 6.99
C LEU A 380 -11.76 16.73 7.20
#